data_AF-A0A1U7ZDT0-F1
#
_entry.id   AF-A0A1U7ZDT0-F1
#
_cell.length_a   1.000
_cell.length_b   1.000
_cell.length_c   1.000
_cell.angle_alpha   90.00
_cell.angle_beta   90.00
_cell.angle_gamma   90.00
#
_symmetry.space_group_name_H-M   'P 1'
#
loop_
_entity.id
_entity.type
_entity.pdbx_description
1 polymer ?
#
loop_
_entity_poly.entity_id
_entity_poly.type
_entity_poly.pdbx_seq_one_letter_code
_entity_poly.pdbx_strand_id
1 'polypeptide(L)'
;MARLIQMARRAYLSSSLPSSPKTLISRLQQSPLQIEKPFHNSLNQVFQTRNYITEMRKSAFEGNILRILRTEIQYESEYAPSKEPVTEFNSFTVEDRPGEQWVRLRRKCGDKEEIKIEVTMFDGSIPVPKSGDDAQGEDMKLHISLIVDVSKVEGCDVLEFICSAWPDCLEIQKVFLLKRDGMPAAPYTGPGFKDLSDDLQDSLQEFLEARGVTDELAVFLHEYMMNKDKTEFIRWMGTVKSFIEK
;
A
#
# COMPACT_ATOMS: atom_id res chain seq x y z
N MET A 1 24.87 8.13 -0.64
CA MET A 1 24.44 6.73 -0.40
C MET A 1 22.92 6.71 -0.41
N ALA A 2 22.32 6.71 -1.61
CA ALA A 2 20.87 6.65 -1.77
C ALA A 2 20.42 5.22 -1.50
N ARG A 3 19.63 4.99 -0.45
CA ARG A 3 19.00 3.68 -0.22
C ARG A 3 17.66 3.71 -0.94
N LEU A 4 17.57 2.92 -2.01
CA LEU A 4 16.31 2.59 -2.67
C LEU A 4 15.37 1.98 -1.62
N ILE A 5 14.20 2.57 -1.44
CA ILE A 5 13.17 2.06 -0.53
C ILE A 5 12.70 0.71 -1.07
N GLN A 6 13.06 -0.37 -0.37
CA GLN A 6 12.63 -1.72 -0.69
C GLN A 6 11.17 -1.88 -0.25
N MET A 7 10.23 -1.75 -1.19
CA MET A 7 8.81 -1.94 -0.92
C MET A 7 8.52 -3.40 -0.52
N ALA A 8 7.88 -3.58 0.63
CA ALA A 8 7.51 -4.89 1.17
C ALA A 8 6.30 -5.47 0.42
N ARG A 9 6.49 -6.60 -0.27
CA ARG A 9 5.40 -7.40 -0.85
C ARG A 9 4.67 -8.18 0.25
N ARG A 10 3.33 -8.06 0.33
CA ARG A 10 2.48 -9.00 1.10
C ARG A 10 2.08 -10.17 0.20
N ALA A 11 2.66 -11.33 0.44
CA ALA A 11 2.11 -12.61 -0.02
C ALA A 11 1.10 -13.09 1.02
N TYR A 12 -0.15 -13.32 0.60
CA TYR A 12 -1.16 -13.97 1.43
C TYR A 12 -0.82 -15.44 1.57
N LEU A 13 -0.58 -15.91 2.80
CA LEU A 13 -0.51 -17.34 3.10
C LEU A 13 -1.43 -17.67 4.29
N SER A 14 -2.35 -18.58 4.00
CA SER A 14 -3.38 -19.16 4.86
C SER A 14 -2.79 -19.90 6.06
N SER A 15 -3.44 -19.72 7.21
CA SER A 15 -3.15 -20.36 8.49
C SER A 15 -3.52 -21.85 8.51
N SER A 16 -2.66 -22.68 9.09
CA SER A 16 -3.07 -23.92 9.77
C SER A 16 -2.18 -24.16 11.00
N LEU A 17 -2.84 -24.37 12.14
CA LEU A 17 -2.26 -24.67 13.46
C LEU A 17 -1.77 -26.13 13.52
N PRO A 18 -0.75 -26.44 14.34
CA PRO A 18 -0.58 -27.79 14.87
C PRO A 18 -0.86 -27.89 16.38
N SER A 19 -1.49 -29.02 16.68
CA SER A 19 -1.93 -29.54 17.97
C SER A 19 -0.80 -29.97 18.91
N SER A 20 -1.06 -29.83 20.21
CA SER A 20 -0.31 -30.34 21.36
C SER A 20 -0.14 -31.87 21.41
N PRO A 21 0.96 -32.41 21.99
CA PRO A 21 1.02 -33.79 22.44
C PRO A 21 0.85 -33.94 23.96
N LYS A 22 0.18 -35.03 24.35
CA LYS A 22 0.01 -35.53 25.73
C LYS A 22 1.23 -36.37 26.13
N THR A 23 1.61 -36.36 27.41
CA THR A 23 2.38 -37.48 27.99
C THR A 23 2.05 -37.73 29.46
N LEU A 24 1.87 -39.02 29.75
CA LEU A 24 1.57 -39.67 31.02
C LEU A 24 2.77 -39.60 31.99
N ILE A 25 2.52 -39.38 33.29
CA ILE A 25 3.40 -39.86 34.36
C ILE A 25 2.56 -40.43 35.52
N SER A 26 2.99 -41.62 35.94
CA SER A 26 2.46 -42.51 36.97
C SER A 26 2.56 -41.98 38.41
N ARG A 27 1.56 -42.32 39.23
CA ARG A 27 1.56 -42.23 40.69
C ARG A 27 2.62 -43.15 41.31
N LEU A 28 3.36 -42.63 42.29
CA LEU A 28 3.83 -43.38 43.46
C LEU A 28 3.71 -42.48 44.71
N GLN A 29 3.11 -43.04 45.76
CA GLN A 29 2.97 -42.46 47.09
C GLN A 29 4.33 -42.42 47.82
N GLN A 30 4.55 -41.38 48.63
CA GLN A 30 5.11 -41.49 49.99
C GLN A 30 5.01 -40.13 50.73
N SER A 31 4.73 -40.20 52.02
CA SER A 31 4.65 -39.11 53.01
C SER A 31 5.27 -39.62 54.32
N PRO A 32 5.54 -38.78 55.34
CA PRO A 32 6.10 -37.43 55.35
C PRO A 32 7.30 -37.33 56.32
N LEU A 33 8.23 -36.39 56.13
CA LEU A 33 9.11 -35.94 57.22
C LEU A 33 9.19 -34.42 57.20
N GLN A 34 8.65 -33.82 58.25
CA GLN A 34 8.71 -32.40 58.52
C GLN A 34 10.14 -31.99 58.88
N ILE A 35 10.68 -31.04 58.12
CA ILE A 35 11.76 -30.17 58.58
C ILE A 35 11.24 -28.76 58.34
N GLU A 36 10.77 -28.13 59.41
CA GLU A 36 10.52 -26.69 59.43
C GLU A 36 11.83 -25.95 59.15
N LYS A 37 11.86 -25.16 58.09
CA LYS A 37 12.81 -24.04 57.94
C LYS A 37 12.03 -22.79 57.54
N PRO A 38 12.26 -21.64 58.19
CA PRO A 38 11.61 -20.39 57.81
C PRO A 38 12.33 -19.83 56.58
N PHE A 39 11.83 -20.16 55.39
CA PHE A 39 12.26 -19.51 54.13
C PHE A 39 11.03 -19.02 53.35
N HIS A 40 10.26 -18.09 53.93
CA HIS A 40 9.10 -17.50 53.25
C HIS A 40 9.31 -16.08 52.72
N ASN A 41 10.51 -15.50 52.80
CA ASN A 41 10.80 -14.17 52.23
C ASN A 41 11.71 -14.15 50.98
N SER A 42 12.39 -15.25 50.64
CA SER A 42 13.36 -15.25 49.53
C SER A 42 12.72 -15.44 48.14
N LEU A 43 11.67 -16.25 48.04
CA LEU A 43 11.01 -16.53 46.76
C LEU A 43 10.31 -15.29 46.19
N ASN A 44 9.59 -14.52 47.02
CA ASN A 44 8.94 -13.29 46.58
C ASN A 44 9.93 -12.25 46.03
N GLN A 45 11.12 -12.17 46.63
CA GLN A 45 12.18 -11.28 46.18
C GLN A 45 12.77 -11.72 44.82
N VAL A 46 12.96 -13.03 44.60
CA VAL A 46 13.43 -13.58 43.32
C VAL A 46 12.38 -13.41 42.21
N PHE A 47 11.08 -13.61 42.50
CA PHE A 47 10.00 -13.40 41.54
C PHE A 47 9.85 -11.92 41.16
N GLN A 48 9.93 -11.00 42.13
CA GLN A 48 9.93 -9.55 41.87
C GLN A 48 11.14 -9.12 41.03
N THR A 49 12.34 -9.63 41.35
CA THR A 49 13.56 -9.31 40.61
C THR A 49 13.53 -9.85 39.18
N ARG A 50 12.96 -11.05 38.97
CA ARG A 50 12.82 -11.66 37.63
C ARG A 50 11.80 -10.91 36.76
N ASN A 51 10.72 -10.41 37.34
CA ASN A 51 9.75 -9.56 36.66
C ASN A 51 10.37 -8.21 36.30
N TYR A 52 11.07 -7.57 37.24
CA TYR A 52 11.78 -6.30 37.00
C TYR A 52 12.84 -6.40 35.89
N ILE A 53 13.67 -7.45 35.89
CA ILE A 53 14.67 -7.67 34.82
C ILE A 53 13.98 -7.85 33.45
N THR A 54 12.82 -8.52 33.42
CA THR A 54 12.06 -8.74 32.19
C THR A 54 11.44 -7.43 31.68
N GLU A 55 10.87 -6.62 32.57
CA GLU A 55 10.33 -5.29 32.26
C GLU A 55 11.41 -4.32 31.80
N MET A 56 12.58 -4.31 32.45
CA MET A 56 13.73 -3.50 32.04
C MET A 56 14.25 -3.88 30.66
N ARG A 57 14.31 -5.18 30.35
CA ARG A 57 14.69 -5.65 29.00
C ARG A 57 13.67 -5.23 27.95
N LYS A 58 12.37 -5.36 28.26
CA LYS A 58 11.28 -4.92 27.37
C LYS A 58 11.39 -3.41 27.11
N SER A 59 11.54 -2.61 28.15
CA SER A 59 11.67 -1.15 28.06
C SER A 59 12.92 -0.73 27.27
N ALA A 60 14.06 -1.38 27.49
CA ALA A 60 15.27 -1.10 26.72
C ALA A 60 15.10 -1.43 25.23
N PHE A 61 14.40 -2.52 24.91
CA PHE A 61 14.09 -2.92 23.55
C PHE A 61 13.14 -1.92 22.85
N GLU A 62 12.03 -1.56 23.51
CA GLU A 62 11.08 -0.56 23.01
C GLU A 62 11.75 0.81 22.86
N GLY A 63 12.57 1.22 23.82
CA GLY A 63 13.36 2.45 23.76
C GLY A 63 14.32 2.48 22.56
N ASN A 64 14.93 1.34 22.20
CA ASN A 64 15.76 1.26 21.00
C ASN A 64 14.93 1.41 19.72
N ILE A 65 13.75 0.78 19.63
CA ILE A 65 12.86 0.93 18.46
C ILE A 65 12.41 2.39 18.32
N LEU A 66 11.98 3.01 19.42
CA LEU A 66 11.54 4.41 19.42
C LEU A 66 12.65 5.36 18.99
N ARG A 67 13.90 5.11 19.41
CA ARG A 67 15.06 5.88 18.95
C ARG A 67 15.25 5.75 17.43
N ILE A 68 15.18 4.54 16.90
CA ILE A 68 15.32 4.28 15.46
C ILE A 68 14.19 4.99 14.69
N LEU A 69 12.93 4.81 15.10
CA LEU A 69 11.78 5.45 14.44
C LEU A 69 11.88 6.98 14.46
N ARG A 70 12.25 7.59 15.59
CA ARG A 70 12.44 9.04 15.66
C ARG A 70 13.55 9.52 14.72
N THR A 71 14.64 8.76 14.64
CA THR A 71 15.77 9.09 13.75
C THR A 71 15.33 9.01 12.28
N GLU A 72 14.60 7.96 11.91
CA GLU A 72 14.13 7.75 10.54
C GLU A 72 13.10 8.82 10.13
N ILE A 73 12.11 9.09 10.98
CA ILE A 73 11.11 10.15 10.75
C ILE A 73 11.81 11.50 10.56
N GLN A 74 12.81 11.82 11.39
CA GLN A 74 13.55 13.07 11.27
C GLN A 74 14.32 13.13 9.96
N TYR A 75 15.01 12.05 9.60
CA TYR A 75 15.79 11.96 8.38
C TYR A 75 14.90 12.18 7.15
N GLU A 76 13.80 11.45 7.06
CA GLU A 76 12.84 11.62 5.95
C GLU A 76 12.26 13.03 5.94
N SER A 77 11.87 13.60 7.08
CA SER A 77 11.25 14.93 7.11
C SER A 77 12.22 16.07 6.75
N GLU A 78 13.50 15.98 7.13
CA GLU A 78 14.48 17.06 6.91
C GLU A 78 15.21 16.97 5.58
N TYR A 79 15.71 15.79 5.23
CA TYR A 79 16.60 15.61 4.07
C TYR A 79 15.82 15.29 2.81
N ALA A 80 14.56 14.89 2.96
CA ALA A 80 13.67 14.59 1.88
C ALA A 80 12.29 15.14 2.26
N PRO A 81 12.04 16.45 2.25
CA PRO A 81 10.69 16.95 2.51
C PRO A 81 9.69 16.42 1.48
N SER A 82 8.47 16.08 1.90
CA SER A 82 7.35 15.91 0.96
C SER A 82 6.87 17.28 0.49
N LYS A 83 6.35 17.33 -0.73
CA LYS A 83 5.71 18.51 -1.31
C LYS A 83 4.26 18.56 -0.85
N GLU A 84 3.66 19.74 -0.86
CA GLU A 84 2.20 19.85 -0.71
C GLU A 84 1.51 19.14 -1.89
N PRO A 85 0.45 18.34 -1.62
CA PRO A 85 -0.25 17.63 -2.68
C PRO A 85 -0.96 18.62 -3.60
N VAL A 86 -0.78 18.43 -4.90
CA VAL A 86 -1.43 19.26 -5.92
C VAL A 86 -2.93 18.95 -5.97
N THR A 87 -3.77 19.96 -5.86
CA THR A 87 -5.24 19.78 -5.82
C THR A 87 -5.89 19.76 -7.20
N GLU A 88 -5.18 20.18 -8.25
CA GLU A 88 -5.70 20.28 -9.62
C GLU A 88 -4.63 19.92 -10.64
N PHE A 89 -5.01 19.17 -11.68
CA PHE A 89 -4.18 18.88 -12.84
C PHE A 89 -4.99 19.10 -14.11
N ASN A 90 -4.60 20.09 -14.91
CA ASN A 90 -5.36 20.53 -16.09
C ASN A 90 -6.82 20.83 -15.72
N SER A 91 -7.77 20.01 -16.20
CA SER A 91 -9.20 20.14 -15.89
C SER A 91 -9.70 19.16 -14.82
N PHE A 92 -8.80 18.43 -14.18
CA PHE A 92 -9.12 17.47 -13.12
C PHE A 92 -8.92 18.08 -11.74
N THR A 93 -9.89 17.90 -10.86
CA THR A 93 -9.72 18.09 -9.41
C THR A 93 -9.18 16.80 -8.81
N VAL A 94 -8.16 16.89 -7.96
CA VAL A 94 -7.50 15.77 -7.29
C VAL A 94 -8.01 15.70 -5.85
N GLU A 95 -8.60 14.57 -5.48
CA GLU A 95 -9.06 14.25 -4.13
C GLU A 95 -8.14 13.16 -3.54
N ASP A 96 -7.40 13.51 -2.49
CA ASP A 96 -6.50 12.60 -1.78
C ASP A 96 -6.84 12.55 -0.29
N ARG A 97 -6.86 11.34 0.27
CA ARG A 97 -7.18 11.07 1.66
C ARG A 97 -5.99 10.42 2.37
N PRO A 98 -5.52 11.01 3.48
CA PRO A 98 -4.48 10.40 4.29
C PRO A 98 -4.86 8.99 4.76
N GLY A 99 -3.98 8.04 4.47
CA GLY A 99 -4.11 6.63 4.81
C GLY A 99 -4.86 5.74 3.83
N GLU A 100 -5.34 6.30 2.74
CA GLU A 100 -5.75 5.53 1.58
C GLU A 100 -4.55 5.33 0.64
N GLN A 101 -4.47 4.16 -0.02
CA GLN A 101 -3.41 3.84 -0.99
C GLN A 101 -3.83 4.12 -2.43
N TRP A 102 -4.73 5.08 -2.61
CA TRP A 102 -5.24 5.51 -3.91
C TRP A 102 -5.65 6.98 -3.84
N VAL A 103 -5.83 7.61 -5.00
CA VAL A 103 -6.36 8.97 -5.14
C VAL A 103 -7.46 8.99 -6.20
N ARG A 104 -8.31 10.01 -6.14
CA ARG A 104 -9.37 10.20 -7.14
C ARG A 104 -9.17 11.49 -7.91
N LEU A 105 -9.29 11.43 -9.23
CA LEU A 105 -9.40 12.59 -10.08
C LEU A 105 -10.81 12.68 -10.64
N ARG A 106 -11.35 13.90 -10.72
CA ARG A 106 -12.68 14.16 -11.28
C ARG A 106 -12.65 15.31 -12.25
N ARG A 107 -13.38 15.15 -13.34
CA ARG A 107 -13.59 16.19 -14.36
C ARG A 107 -15.00 16.10 -14.90
N LYS A 108 -15.65 17.24 -15.06
CA LYS A 108 -16.90 17.36 -15.83
C LYS A 108 -16.59 17.86 -17.24
N CYS A 109 -17.04 17.12 -18.24
CA CYS A 109 -16.95 17.50 -19.65
C CYS A 109 -18.29 18.08 -20.11
N GLY A 110 -18.42 19.40 -19.94
CA GLY A 110 -19.69 20.11 -20.15
C GLY A 110 -20.79 19.63 -19.19
N ASP A 111 -22.05 19.75 -19.62
CA ASP A 111 -23.21 19.38 -18.79
C ASP A 111 -23.63 17.90 -18.93
N LYS A 112 -22.92 17.13 -19.77
CA LYS A 112 -23.40 15.82 -20.25
C LYS A 112 -22.52 14.64 -19.88
N GLU A 113 -21.28 14.86 -19.47
CA GLU A 113 -20.33 13.78 -19.23
C GLU A 113 -19.46 14.05 -18.00
N GLU A 114 -19.21 13.01 -17.21
CA GLU A 114 -18.33 13.03 -16.04
C GLU A 114 -17.27 11.93 -16.19
N ILE A 115 -16.02 12.31 -15.95
CA ILE A 115 -14.86 11.44 -15.93
C ILE A 115 -14.38 11.35 -14.49
N LYS A 116 -14.31 10.13 -13.98
CA LYS A 116 -13.77 9.82 -12.66
C LYS A 116 -12.63 8.84 -12.83
N ILE A 117 -11.48 9.15 -12.27
CA ILE A 117 -10.30 8.30 -12.32
C ILE A 117 -9.95 7.91 -10.88
N GLU A 118 -9.80 6.62 -10.62
CA GLU A 118 -9.25 6.10 -9.37
C GLU A 118 -7.88 5.48 -9.67
N VAL A 119 -6.86 5.95 -8.95
CA VAL A 119 -5.46 5.65 -9.24
C VAL A 119 -4.83 5.04 -8.01
N THR A 120 -4.20 3.87 -8.14
CA THR A 120 -3.50 3.21 -7.04
C THR A 120 -2.15 3.88 -6.75
N MET A 121 -1.59 3.64 -5.56
CA MET A 121 -0.14 3.76 -5.38
C MET A 121 0.59 2.67 -6.18
N PHE A 122 1.93 2.75 -6.24
CA PHE A 122 2.74 1.78 -6.98
C PHE A 122 2.42 0.33 -6.59
N ASP A 123 2.02 -0.48 -7.58
CA ASP A 123 1.57 -1.86 -7.40
C ASP A 123 2.33 -2.87 -8.27
N GLY A 124 3.28 -2.38 -9.08
CA GLY A 124 4.19 -3.20 -9.86
C GLY A 124 5.53 -2.51 -10.09
N SER A 125 6.52 -3.30 -10.52
CA SER A 125 7.80 -2.78 -10.96
C SER A 125 8.51 -3.76 -11.89
N ILE A 126 9.30 -3.20 -12.81
CA ILE A 126 10.21 -3.96 -13.67
C ILE A 126 11.62 -3.36 -13.57
N PRO A 127 12.67 -4.19 -13.59
CA PRO A 127 14.04 -3.70 -13.69
C PRO A 127 14.29 -3.13 -15.09
N VAL A 128 15.01 -2.02 -15.14
CA VAL A 128 15.46 -1.37 -16.36
C VAL A 128 16.97 -1.15 -16.28
N PRO A 129 17.74 -1.50 -17.32
CA PRO A 129 19.18 -1.22 -17.34
C PRO A 129 19.43 0.28 -17.17
N LYS A 130 20.35 0.64 -16.26
CA LYS A 130 20.79 2.04 -16.14
C LYS A 130 21.40 2.50 -17.46
N SER A 131 21.00 3.69 -17.92
CA SER A 131 21.61 4.34 -19.07
C SER A 131 22.63 5.39 -18.57
N GLY A 132 23.91 5.22 -18.89
CA GLY A 132 24.98 6.17 -18.53
C GLY A 132 26.32 5.52 -18.13
N ASP A 133 27.33 6.37 -17.86
CA ASP A 133 28.73 5.98 -17.55
C ASP A 133 28.88 5.19 -16.22
N ASP A 134 27.90 5.30 -15.32
CA ASP A 134 27.83 4.54 -14.05
C ASP A 134 26.92 3.31 -14.18
N ALA A 135 27.17 2.47 -15.18
CA ALA A 135 26.38 1.27 -15.53
C ALA A 135 26.48 0.09 -14.53
N GLN A 136 26.68 0.37 -13.24
CA GLN A 136 26.56 -0.63 -12.17
C GLN A 136 25.18 -0.55 -11.50
N GLY A 137 24.29 -1.47 -11.90
CA GLY A 137 22.97 -1.67 -11.30
C GLY A 137 21.82 -1.54 -12.30
N GLU A 138 20.63 -1.89 -11.82
CA GLU A 138 19.35 -1.74 -12.54
C GLU A 138 18.52 -0.67 -11.83
N ASP A 139 17.88 0.21 -12.58
CA ASP A 139 16.83 1.09 -12.07
C ASP A 139 15.48 0.35 -12.09
N MET A 140 14.51 0.85 -11.33
CA MET A 140 13.17 0.25 -11.31
C MET A 140 12.19 1.19 -12.00
N LYS A 141 11.47 0.68 -13.00
CA LYS A 141 10.30 1.35 -13.56
C LYS A 141 9.10 0.89 -12.76
N LEU A 142 8.47 1.81 -12.04
CA LEU A 142 7.30 1.53 -11.22
C LEU A 142 6.04 1.52 -12.08
N HIS A 143 5.01 0.79 -11.64
CA HIS A 143 3.72 0.68 -12.31
C HIS A 143 2.62 1.19 -11.39
N ILE A 144 1.61 1.82 -11.98
CA ILE A 144 0.38 2.26 -11.33
C ILE A 144 -0.82 1.71 -12.13
N SER A 145 -1.85 1.23 -11.43
CA SER A 145 -3.13 0.86 -12.04
C SER A 145 -4.14 2.00 -11.93
N LEU A 146 -4.93 2.18 -12.99
CA LEU A 146 -5.99 3.17 -13.04
C LEU A 146 -7.32 2.53 -13.43
N ILE A 147 -8.39 3.02 -12.82
CA ILE A 147 -9.77 2.79 -13.26
C ILE A 147 -10.31 4.12 -13.74
N VAL A 148 -10.69 4.19 -15.02
CA VAL A 148 -11.28 5.39 -15.63
C VAL A 148 -12.74 5.11 -15.92
N ASP A 149 -13.63 5.79 -15.22
CA ASP A 149 -15.06 5.75 -15.45
C ASP A 149 -15.47 6.95 -16.31
N VAL A 150 -16.12 6.67 -17.44
CA VAL A 150 -16.79 7.67 -18.27
C VAL A 150 -18.29 7.45 -18.19
N SER A 151 -18.99 8.42 -17.61
CA SER A 151 -20.44 8.37 -17.42
C SER A 151 -21.12 9.53 -18.12
N LYS A 152 -22.26 9.27 -18.76
CA LYS A 152 -23.08 10.31 -19.39
C LYS A 152 -24.24 10.65 -18.46
N VAL A 153 -24.50 11.93 -18.23
CA VAL A 153 -25.49 12.41 -17.25
C VAL A 153 -26.92 11.93 -17.58
N GLU A 154 -27.24 11.70 -18.86
CA GLU A 154 -28.53 11.16 -19.32
C GLU A 154 -28.62 9.62 -19.26
N GLY A 155 -27.53 8.91 -18.95
CA GLY A 155 -27.45 7.46 -18.96
C GLY A 155 -27.04 6.87 -17.61
N CYS A 156 -27.67 5.77 -17.23
CA CYS A 156 -27.26 4.97 -16.08
C CYS A 156 -25.91 4.26 -16.31
N ASP A 157 -25.54 4.04 -17.56
CA ASP A 157 -24.40 3.20 -17.91
C ASP A 157 -23.06 3.93 -17.80
N VAL A 158 -22.05 3.23 -17.31
CA VAL A 158 -20.68 3.71 -17.16
C VAL A 158 -19.78 2.87 -18.05
N LEU A 159 -18.97 3.54 -18.87
CA LEU A 159 -17.90 2.90 -19.61
C LEU A 159 -16.64 2.95 -18.73
N GLU A 160 -16.23 1.80 -18.21
CA GLU A 160 -15.10 1.65 -17.30
C GLU A 160 -13.89 1.11 -18.07
N PHE A 161 -12.76 1.79 -17.96
CA PHE A 161 -11.49 1.35 -18.52
C PHE A 161 -10.54 0.98 -17.39
N ILE A 162 -9.89 -0.17 -17.52
CA ILE A 162 -8.78 -0.54 -16.66
C ILE A 162 -7.50 -0.23 -17.44
N CYS A 163 -6.69 0.67 -16.90
CA CYS A 163 -5.47 1.15 -17.53
C CYS A 163 -4.25 0.82 -16.68
N SER A 164 -3.11 0.71 -17.35
CA SER A 164 -1.77 0.52 -16.81
C SER A 164 -0.97 1.76 -17.12
N ALA A 165 -0.36 2.40 -16.12
CA ALA A 165 0.52 3.54 -16.32
C ALA A 165 1.94 3.24 -15.86
N TRP A 166 2.86 3.37 -16.80
CA TRP A 166 4.28 3.48 -16.55
C TRP A 166 4.68 4.98 -16.59
N PRO A 167 5.89 5.36 -16.12
CA PRO A 167 6.31 6.76 -16.02
C PRO A 167 6.16 7.61 -17.29
N ASP A 168 6.14 6.97 -18.45
CA ASP A 168 6.18 7.56 -19.79
C ASP A 168 5.03 7.10 -20.71
N CYS A 169 4.18 6.16 -20.28
CA CYS A 169 3.08 5.67 -21.11
C CYS A 169 1.86 5.23 -20.30
N LEU A 170 0.68 5.44 -20.88
CA LEU A 170 -0.60 4.96 -20.39
C LEU A 170 -1.25 4.01 -21.40
N GLU A 171 -1.55 2.79 -20.97
CA GLU A 171 -2.11 1.74 -21.83
C GLU A 171 -3.46 1.23 -21.30
N ILE A 172 -4.43 1.08 -22.20
CA ILE A 172 -5.70 0.39 -21.89
C ILE A 172 -5.46 -1.12 -21.82
N GLN A 173 -5.90 -1.75 -20.73
CA GLN A 173 -5.82 -3.20 -20.55
C GLN A 173 -7.17 -3.87 -20.84
N LYS A 174 -8.26 -3.25 -20.38
CA LYS A 174 -9.63 -3.75 -20.54
C LYS A 174 -10.65 -2.63 -20.58
N VAL A 175 -11.79 -2.90 -21.21
CA VAL A 175 -12.94 -2.00 -21.30
C VAL A 175 -14.20 -2.75 -20.91
N PHE A 176 -14.98 -2.18 -19.99
CA PHE A 176 -16.22 -2.73 -19.45
C PHE A 176 -17.36 -1.75 -19.63
N LEU A 177 -18.56 -2.29 -19.88
CA LEU A 177 -19.79 -1.52 -19.82
C LEU A 177 -20.56 -1.93 -18.56
N LEU A 178 -20.62 -1.03 -17.59
CA LEU A 178 -21.33 -1.23 -16.33
C LEU A 178 -22.72 -0.59 -16.43
N LYS A 179 -23.77 -1.36 -16.14
CA LYS A 179 -25.14 -0.87 -16.09
C LYS A 179 -25.56 -0.60 -14.65
N ARG A 180 -26.22 0.54 -14.41
CA ARG A 180 -26.73 0.90 -13.06
C ARG A 180 -27.91 0.03 -12.61
N ASP A 181 -28.72 -0.44 -13.56
CA ASP A 181 -29.88 -1.30 -13.29
C ASP A 181 -29.50 -2.77 -13.41
N GLY A 182 -29.27 -3.41 -12.25
CA GLY A 182 -29.27 -4.87 -12.09
C GLY A 182 -28.28 -5.59 -13.01
N MET A 183 -27.00 -5.54 -12.68
CA MET A 183 -26.01 -6.37 -13.36
C MET A 183 -26.35 -7.86 -13.15
N PRO A 184 -26.36 -8.69 -14.21
CA PRO A 184 -26.49 -10.13 -14.05
C PRO A 184 -25.33 -10.66 -13.21
N ALA A 185 -25.53 -11.78 -12.50
CA ALA A 185 -24.53 -12.34 -11.58
C ALA A 185 -23.16 -12.63 -12.24
N ALA A 186 -23.14 -12.80 -13.56
CA ALA A 186 -21.93 -12.92 -14.37
C ALA A 186 -22.10 -12.07 -15.64
N PRO A 187 -21.76 -10.77 -15.61
CA PRO A 187 -21.84 -9.93 -16.80
C PRO A 187 -20.73 -10.31 -17.77
N TYR A 188 -21.00 -10.14 -19.06
CA TYR A 188 -19.97 -10.29 -20.07
C TYR A 188 -18.92 -9.19 -19.89
N THR A 189 -17.66 -9.58 -19.70
CA THR A 189 -16.56 -8.67 -19.37
C THR A 189 -15.82 -8.11 -20.58
N GLY A 190 -16.27 -8.44 -21.80
CA GLY A 190 -15.52 -8.12 -23.01
C GLY A 190 -14.31 -9.03 -23.25
N PRO A 191 -13.74 -9.02 -24.46
CA PRO A 191 -12.44 -9.62 -24.75
C PRO A 191 -11.30 -8.82 -24.10
N GLY A 192 -10.07 -9.33 -24.17
CA GLY A 192 -8.90 -8.51 -23.82
C GLY A 192 -8.73 -7.36 -24.80
N PHE A 193 -8.20 -6.21 -24.35
CA PHE A 193 -8.02 -5.05 -25.23
C PHE A 193 -7.14 -5.38 -26.44
N LYS A 194 -6.09 -6.18 -26.23
CA LYS A 194 -5.16 -6.65 -27.29
C LYS A 194 -5.79 -7.61 -28.32
N ASP A 195 -6.97 -8.16 -28.02
CA ASP A 195 -7.70 -9.05 -28.93
C ASP A 195 -8.65 -8.26 -29.85
N LEU A 196 -8.79 -6.94 -29.65
CA LEU A 196 -9.56 -6.05 -30.52
C LEU A 196 -8.78 -5.72 -31.80
N SER A 197 -9.47 -5.30 -32.86
CA SER A 197 -8.81 -4.80 -34.07
C SER A 197 -8.04 -3.51 -33.78
N ASP A 198 -6.89 -3.33 -34.43
CA ASP A 198 -6.01 -2.16 -34.28
C ASP A 198 -6.79 -0.82 -34.41
N ASP A 199 -7.62 -0.66 -35.45
CA ASP A 199 -8.45 0.55 -35.65
C ASP A 199 -9.36 0.87 -34.43
N LEU A 200 -9.86 -0.15 -33.73
CA LEU A 200 -10.70 0.01 -32.55
C LEU A 200 -9.87 0.32 -31.31
N GLN A 201 -8.68 -0.26 -31.19
CA GLN A 201 -7.74 0.05 -30.11
C GLN A 201 -7.33 1.53 -30.20
N ASP A 202 -6.93 1.99 -31.39
CA ASP A 202 -6.55 3.39 -31.65
C ASP A 202 -7.71 4.35 -31.36
N SER A 203 -8.92 4.03 -31.83
CA SER A 203 -10.11 4.86 -31.58
C SER A 203 -10.46 4.97 -30.09
N LEU A 204 -10.29 3.90 -29.31
CA LEU A 204 -10.54 3.91 -27.86
C LEU A 204 -9.47 4.66 -27.08
N GLN A 205 -8.22 4.60 -27.55
CA GLN A 205 -7.12 5.40 -27.01
C GLN A 205 -7.39 6.89 -27.26
N GLU A 206 -7.67 7.29 -28.50
CA GLU A 206 -8.02 8.68 -28.86
C GLU A 206 -9.25 9.18 -28.06
N PHE A 207 -10.22 8.30 -27.80
CA PHE A 207 -11.38 8.63 -26.97
C PHE A 207 -11.02 9.02 -25.53
N LEU A 208 -10.05 8.34 -24.92
CA LEU A 208 -9.54 8.66 -23.58
C LEU A 208 -8.64 9.90 -23.59
N GLU A 209 -7.79 10.04 -24.61
CA GLU A 209 -6.90 11.19 -24.77
C GLU A 209 -7.68 12.50 -24.93
N ALA A 210 -8.77 12.49 -25.72
CA ALA A 210 -9.67 13.63 -25.86
C ALA A 210 -10.31 14.07 -24.52
N ARG A 211 -10.33 13.19 -23.51
CA ARG A 211 -10.82 13.46 -22.15
C ARG A 211 -9.70 13.82 -21.17
N GLY A 212 -8.46 13.90 -21.64
CA GLY A 212 -7.29 14.24 -20.84
C GLY A 212 -6.66 13.07 -20.11
N VAL A 213 -7.00 11.83 -20.50
CA VAL A 213 -6.31 10.61 -20.04
C VAL A 213 -5.21 10.30 -21.06
N THR A 214 -4.04 10.91 -20.84
CA THR A 214 -2.90 10.91 -21.77
C THR A 214 -1.63 10.44 -21.05
N ASP A 215 -0.53 10.28 -21.79
CA ASP A 215 0.79 10.02 -21.21
C ASP A 215 1.26 11.14 -20.26
N GLU A 216 0.84 12.39 -20.50
CA GLU A 216 1.11 13.52 -19.59
C GLU A 216 0.44 13.29 -18.22
N LEU A 217 -0.78 12.74 -18.21
CA LEU A 217 -1.43 12.34 -16.97
C LEU A 217 -0.63 11.24 -16.25
N ALA A 218 -0.06 10.27 -16.98
CA ALA A 218 0.79 9.24 -16.38
C ALA A 218 2.02 9.86 -15.70
N VAL A 219 2.72 10.78 -16.37
CA VAL A 219 3.88 11.51 -15.78
C VAL A 219 3.48 12.23 -14.49
N PHE A 220 2.37 12.98 -14.52
CA PHE A 220 1.85 13.67 -13.34
C PHE A 220 1.52 12.69 -12.20
N LEU A 221 0.82 11.59 -12.48
CA LEU A 221 0.41 10.62 -11.48
C LEU A 221 1.62 9.91 -10.86
N HIS A 222 2.67 9.65 -11.62
CA HIS A 222 3.92 9.09 -11.10
C HIS A 222 4.58 10.05 -10.10
N GLU A 223 4.73 11.33 -10.44
CA GLU A 223 5.25 12.32 -9.47
C GLU A 223 4.35 12.44 -8.24
N TYR A 224 3.03 12.46 -8.44
CA TYR A 224 2.06 12.54 -7.35
C TYR A 224 2.18 11.34 -6.41
N MET A 225 2.24 10.11 -6.94
CA MET A 225 2.35 8.90 -6.15
C MET A 225 3.68 8.81 -5.41
N MET A 226 4.79 9.29 -5.98
CA MET A 226 6.06 9.40 -5.25
C MET A 226 5.93 10.28 -4.00
N ASN A 227 5.24 11.43 -4.13
CA ASN A 227 5.04 12.33 -3.02
C ASN A 227 4.08 11.75 -1.96
N LYS A 228 3.01 11.10 -2.41
CA LYS A 228 2.05 10.42 -1.53
C LYS A 228 2.70 9.26 -0.78
N ASP A 229 3.48 8.42 -1.44
CA ASP A 229 4.18 7.28 -0.84
C ASP A 229 5.03 7.70 0.35
N LYS A 230 5.81 8.76 0.14
CA LYS A 230 6.64 9.34 1.16
C LYS A 230 5.86 9.92 2.34
N THR A 231 4.79 10.67 2.04
CA THR A 231 3.92 11.28 3.07
C THR A 231 3.25 10.19 3.91
N GLU A 232 2.75 9.13 3.26
CA GLU A 232 2.15 7.99 3.94
C GLU A 232 3.17 7.17 4.74
N PHE A 233 4.40 7.02 4.24
CA PHE A 233 5.48 6.35 4.96
C PHE A 233 5.80 7.07 6.28
N ILE A 234 5.97 8.39 6.24
CA ILE A 234 6.21 9.20 7.45
C ILE A 234 5.02 9.10 8.41
N ARG A 235 3.79 9.20 7.90
CA ARG A 235 2.56 9.04 8.71
C ARG A 235 2.47 7.67 9.37
N TRP A 236 2.82 6.61 8.63
CA TRP A 236 2.85 5.25 9.13
C TRP A 236 3.90 5.07 10.23
N MET A 237 5.13 5.54 10.02
CA MET A 237 6.19 5.51 11.04
C MET A 237 5.76 6.25 12.32
N GLY A 238 5.13 7.42 12.18
CA GLY A 238 4.57 8.17 13.31
C GLY A 238 3.47 7.40 14.06
N THR A 239 2.64 6.65 13.34
CA THR A 239 1.60 5.79 13.91
C THR A 239 2.21 4.61 14.68
N VAL A 240 3.21 3.93 14.09
CA VAL A 240 3.93 2.82 14.74
C VAL A 240 4.65 3.31 16.00
N LYS A 241 5.32 4.45 15.93
CA LYS A 241 5.95 5.10 17.08
C LYS A 241 4.93 5.34 18.19
N SER A 242 3.79 5.96 17.87
CA SER A 242 2.73 6.27 18.83
C SER A 242 2.09 5.02 19.45
N PHE A 243 2.08 3.90 18.72
CA PHE A 243 1.61 2.61 19.24
C PHE A 243 2.57 2.01 20.27
N ILE A 244 3.88 2.12 20.05
CA ILE A 244 4.92 1.59 20.96
C ILE A 244 5.11 2.47 22.20
N GLU A 245 4.81 3.77 22.11
CA GLU A 245 4.85 4.69 23.25
C GLU A 245 3.70 4.47 24.26
N LYS A 246 2.64 3.76 23.87
CA LYS A 246 1.48 3.44 24.71
C LYS A 246 1.68 2.14 25.48
#